data_AF-K3W830-F1
#
_entry.id   AF-K3W830-F1
#
_cell.length_a   1.000
_cell.length_b   1.000
_cell.length_c   1.000
_cell.angle_alpha   90.00
_cell.angle_beta   90.00
_cell.angle_gamma   90.00
#
_symmetry.space_group_name_H-M   'P 1'
#
loop_
_entity.id
_entity.type
_entity.pdbx_description
1 polymer ?
#
loop_
_entity_poly.entity_id
_entity_poly.type
_entity_poly.pdbx_seq_one_letter_code
_entity_poly.pdbx_strand_id
1 'polypeptide(L)'
;MSAILRRAFQYVFYERNPLTQCLYVSVMCAAYFLFVQEAHPLIPNAYVDAYHKWIAAVLFVVCFGYYIFMCRSEPGVIHAHNLSEFTRYPTHPVLFPEGKYCRTCKTPNCIWFNGCVGEKNYKHFLAFLVAKEVLEARKQSGETKDQFARVEMAAALQHIVSRNQSLGFVAAVSLMIGLVVWLFILMQLRRIALNTTANESFKRDDLYEAAELDGETTGRKMFSVLMQQLRRKVRKGNANSSMPRSARKKDLDSSWGGLFSADLILNTEESFSVSDVKYNPYDLGGFWNNLKDALQVKPRKQLTKDEKKQQ
;
A
#
# COMPACT_ATOMS: atom_id res chain seq x y z
N MET A 1 27.52 4.75 -14.91
CA MET A 1 26.61 3.68 -15.39
C MET A 1 26.29 3.94 -16.86
N SER A 2 26.56 3.01 -17.78
CA SER A 2 26.34 3.22 -19.22
C SER A 2 24.85 3.46 -19.53
N ALA A 3 24.53 4.16 -20.62
CA ALA A 3 23.14 4.41 -21.01
C ALA A 3 22.33 3.11 -21.18
N ILE A 4 22.97 2.05 -21.64
CA ILE A 4 22.40 0.70 -21.78
C ILE A 4 22.06 0.11 -20.40
N LEU A 5 22.97 0.19 -19.42
CA LEU A 5 22.70 -0.28 -18.05
C LEU A 5 21.54 0.47 -17.41
N ARG A 6 21.45 1.79 -17.63
CA ARG A 6 20.30 2.60 -17.16
C ARG A 6 18.98 2.17 -17.80
N ARG A 7 18.98 1.92 -19.11
CA ARG A 7 17.79 1.44 -19.84
C ARG A 7 17.36 0.05 -19.38
N ALA A 8 18.32 -0.87 -19.21
CA ALA A 8 18.04 -2.22 -18.72
C ALA A 8 17.48 -2.19 -17.30
N PHE A 9 18.06 -1.39 -16.41
CA PHE A 9 17.56 -1.19 -15.05
C PHE A 9 16.13 -0.62 -15.06
N GLN A 10 15.87 0.40 -15.88
CA GLN A 10 14.53 0.95 -16.06
C GLN A 10 13.52 -0.09 -16.55
N TYR A 11 13.91 -0.90 -17.54
CA TYR A 11 13.06 -1.93 -18.10
C TYR A 11 12.70 -3.02 -17.07
N VAL A 12 13.69 -3.51 -16.31
CA VAL A 12 13.48 -4.58 -15.33
C VAL A 12 12.63 -4.12 -14.15
N PHE A 13 12.90 -2.94 -13.58
CA PHE A 13 12.31 -2.53 -12.29
C PHE A 13 11.08 -1.62 -12.42
N TYR A 14 10.95 -0.86 -13.51
CA TYR A 14 9.91 0.18 -13.62
C TYR A 14 8.92 -0.04 -14.77
N GLU A 15 9.27 -0.86 -15.76
CA GLU A 15 8.40 -1.16 -16.89
C GLU A 15 7.76 -2.55 -16.78
N ARG A 16 6.63 -2.72 -17.48
CA ARG A 16 5.96 -4.02 -17.56
C ARG A 16 6.81 -4.98 -18.37
N ASN A 17 7.22 -6.07 -17.75
CA ASN A 17 8.02 -7.11 -18.37
C ASN A 17 7.69 -8.48 -17.76
N PRO A 18 7.75 -9.56 -18.54
CA PRO A 18 7.41 -10.90 -18.05
C PRO A 18 8.55 -11.55 -17.24
N LEU A 19 9.71 -10.91 -17.09
CA LEU A 19 10.91 -11.56 -16.53
C LEU A 19 10.68 -12.08 -15.12
N THR A 20 10.03 -11.29 -14.27
CA THR A 20 9.71 -11.69 -12.90
C THR A 20 8.66 -12.80 -12.85
N GLN A 21 7.73 -12.84 -13.83
CA GLN A 21 6.76 -13.93 -13.93
C GLN A 21 7.44 -15.24 -14.35
N CYS A 22 8.31 -15.18 -15.36
CA CYS A 22 9.14 -16.31 -15.78
C CYS A 22 10.01 -16.82 -14.63
N LEU A 23 10.66 -15.91 -13.89
CA LEU A 23 11.44 -16.25 -12.70
C LEU A 23 10.58 -16.97 -11.65
N TYR A 24 9.41 -16.41 -11.31
CA TYR A 24 8.51 -17.02 -10.33
C TYR A 24 8.07 -18.44 -10.73
N VAL A 25 7.62 -18.61 -11.97
CA VAL A 25 7.21 -19.91 -12.51
C VAL A 25 8.38 -20.89 -12.50
N SER A 26 9.57 -20.45 -12.89
CA SER A 26 10.77 -21.29 -12.94
C SER A 26 11.16 -21.76 -11.54
N VAL A 27 11.15 -20.86 -10.55
CA VAL A 27 11.45 -21.19 -9.15
C VAL A 27 10.40 -22.13 -8.56
N MET A 28 9.11 -21.89 -8.81
CA MET A 28 8.03 -22.78 -8.35
C MET A 28 8.16 -24.18 -8.95
N CYS A 29 8.34 -24.28 -10.28
CA CYS A 29 8.47 -25.56 -10.97
C CYS A 29 9.74 -26.31 -10.52
N ALA A 30 10.87 -25.61 -10.39
CA ALA A 30 12.12 -26.20 -9.91
C ALA A 30 12.00 -26.70 -8.46
N ALA A 31 11.38 -25.91 -7.57
CA ALA A 31 11.17 -26.30 -6.18
C ALA A 31 10.28 -27.55 -6.08
N TYR A 32 9.18 -27.60 -6.84
CA TYR A 32 8.30 -28.77 -6.86
C TYR A 32 8.98 -29.98 -7.50
N PHE A 33 9.76 -29.80 -8.57
CA PHE A 33 10.54 -30.86 -9.19
C PHE A 33 11.55 -31.47 -8.20
N LEU A 34 12.32 -30.64 -7.49
CA LEU A 34 13.26 -31.09 -6.47
C LEU A 34 12.54 -31.79 -5.31
N PHE A 35 11.37 -31.29 -4.89
CA PHE A 35 10.54 -31.97 -3.90
C PHE A 35 10.11 -33.38 -4.37
N VAL A 36 9.67 -33.52 -5.63
CA VAL A 36 9.25 -34.82 -6.19
C VAL A 36 10.44 -35.79 -6.32
N GLN A 37 11.62 -35.30 -6.73
CA GLN A 37 12.80 -36.15 -6.90
C GLN A 37 13.39 -36.59 -5.55
N GLU A 38 13.51 -35.66 -4.60
CA GLU A 38 14.31 -35.87 -3.39
C GLU A 38 13.46 -36.20 -2.16
N ALA A 39 12.31 -35.55 -2.00
CA ALA A 39 11.47 -35.72 -0.81
C ALA A 39 10.46 -36.87 -0.97
N HIS A 40 9.90 -37.04 -2.18
CA HIS A 40 8.86 -38.03 -2.44
C HIS A 40 9.29 -39.49 -2.19
N PRO A 41 10.53 -39.92 -2.51
CA PRO A 41 11.01 -41.26 -2.19
C PRO A 41 11.18 -41.50 -0.68
N LEU A 42 11.39 -40.43 0.11
CA LEU A 42 11.57 -40.49 1.56
C LEU A 42 10.24 -40.52 2.33
N ILE A 43 9.11 -40.42 1.62
CA ILE A 43 7.74 -40.46 2.17
C ILE A 43 7.08 -41.76 1.64
N PRO A 44 6.37 -42.55 2.47
CA PRO A 44 6.10 -42.33 3.88
C PRO A 44 7.27 -42.73 4.80
N ASN A 45 7.38 -42.06 5.93
CA ASN A 45 8.29 -42.39 7.03
C ASN A 45 7.58 -42.26 8.38
N ALA A 46 8.28 -42.56 9.47
CA ALA A 46 7.71 -42.52 10.83
C ALA A 46 7.11 -41.16 11.24
N TYR A 47 7.51 -40.07 10.59
CA TYR A 47 7.07 -38.70 10.90
C TYR A 47 6.10 -38.12 9.85
N VAL A 48 6.15 -38.61 8.61
CA VAL A 48 5.42 -38.04 7.47
C VAL A 48 4.74 -39.16 6.69
N ASP A 49 3.41 -39.17 6.73
CA ASP A 49 2.58 -40.18 6.07
C ASP A 49 2.35 -39.86 4.57
N ALA A 50 1.91 -40.87 3.80
CA ALA A 50 1.79 -40.85 2.35
C ALA A 50 0.86 -39.75 1.81
N TYR A 51 -0.13 -39.31 2.59
CA TYR A 51 -1.05 -38.25 2.16
C TYR A 51 -0.35 -36.90 1.95
N HIS A 52 0.82 -36.66 2.56
CA HIS A 52 1.59 -35.42 2.37
C HIS A 52 2.03 -35.23 0.91
N LYS A 53 2.19 -36.32 0.15
CA LYS A 53 2.44 -36.30 -1.30
C LYS A 53 1.31 -35.62 -2.06
N TRP A 54 0.09 -36.07 -1.79
CA TRP A 54 -1.12 -35.57 -2.42
C TRP A 54 -1.46 -34.15 -1.98
N ILE A 55 -1.27 -33.85 -0.70
CA ILE A 55 -1.39 -32.48 -0.19
C ILE A 55 -0.45 -31.59 -0.99
N ALA A 56 0.86 -31.85 -1.00
CA ALA A 56 1.85 -31.03 -1.70
C ALA A 56 1.51 -30.82 -3.19
N ALA A 57 1.05 -31.86 -3.90
CA ALA A 57 0.61 -31.75 -5.29
C ALA A 57 -0.62 -30.84 -5.45
N VAL A 58 -1.63 -30.99 -4.60
CA VAL A 58 -2.82 -30.11 -4.59
C VAL A 58 -2.41 -28.66 -4.29
N LEU A 59 -1.49 -28.44 -3.34
CA LEU A 59 -1.03 -27.10 -2.98
C LEU A 59 -0.36 -26.42 -4.16
N PHE A 60 0.53 -27.17 -4.84
CA PHE A 60 1.22 -26.68 -6.01
C PHE A 60 0.24 -26.25 -7.10
N VAL A 61 -0.75 -27.09 -7.42
CA VAL A 61 -1.78 -26.78 -8.43
C VAL A 61 -2.62 -25.57 -8.03
N VAL A 62 -3.06 -25.49 -6.77
CA VAL A 62 -3.87 -24.37 -6.27
C VAL A 62 -3.08 -23.06 -6.31
N CYS A 63 -1.85 -23.05 -5.77
CA CYS A 63 -0.99 -21.86 -5.77
C CYS A 63 -0.67 -21.39 -7.19
N PHE A 64 -0.36 -22.33 -8.09
CA PHE A 64 -0.08 -22.01 -9.49
C PHE A 64 -1.31 -21.48 -10.22
N GLY A 65 -2.47 -22.10 -10.00
CA GLY A 65 -3.76 -21.64 -10.55
C GLY A 65 -4.12 -20.23 -10.08
N TYR A 66 -3.98 -19.95 -8.78
CA TYR A 66 -4.19 -18.60 -8.25
C TYR A 66 -3.18 -17.59 -8.80
N TYR A 67 -1.91 -17.97 -8.99
CA TYR A 67 -0.91 -17.09 -9.58
C TYR A 67 -1.30 -16.69 -11.01
N ILE A 68 -1.68 -17.65 -11.85
CA ILE A 68 -2.17 -17.37 -13.21
C ILE A 68 -3.41 -16.48 -13.17
N PHE A 69 -4.36 -16.80 -12.30
CA PHE A 69 -5.58 -16.02 -12.14
C PHE A 69 -5.27 -14.57 -11.75
N MET A 70 -4.33 -14.35 -10.84
CA MET A 70 -3.87 -13.01 -10.44
C MET A 70 -3.20 -12.25 -11.59
N CYS A 71 -2.35 -12.91 -12.37
CA CYS A 71 -1.70 -12.32 -13.55
C CYS A 71 -2.70 -11.89 -14.63
N ARG A 72 -3.89 -12.51 -14.69
CA ARG A 72 -4.94 -12.18 -15.67
C ARG A 72 -6.06 -11.30 -15.12
N SER A 73 -6.09 -11.07 -13.80
CA SER A 73 -7.17 -10.34 -13.15
C SER A 73 -7.09 -8.84 -13.45
N GLU A 74 -8.22 -8.25 -13.83
CA GLU A 74 -8.30 -6.81 -14.10
C GLU A 74 -8.20 -6.00 -12.79
N PRO A 75 -7.28 -5.02 -12.70
CA PRO A 75 -7.10 -4.22 -11.49
C PRO A 75 -8.20 -3.17 -11.26
N GLY A 76 -9.06 -2.92 -12.26
CA GLY A 76 -10.02 -1.83 -12.23
C GLY A 76 -9.39 -0.47 -12.57
N VAL A 77 -8.79 -0.35 -13.76
CA VAL A 77 -8.26 0.93 -14.26
C VAL A 77 -9.41 1.90 -14.50
N ILE A 78 -9.31 3.11 -13.94
CA ILE A 78 -10.32 4.15 -14.07
C ILE A 78 -10.13 4.89 -15.41
N HIS A 79 -11.21 5.00 -16.17
CA HIS A 79 -11.37 5.71 -17.42
C HIS A 79 -12.57 6.65 -17.31
N ALA A 80 -12.62 7.70 -18.13
CA ALA A 80 -13.73 8.67 -18.10
C ALA A 80 -15.12 8.00 -18.25
N HIS A 81 -15.22 6.94 -19.05
CA HIS A 81 -16.47 6.21 -19.27
C HIS A 81 -16.86 5.26 -18.13
N ASN A 82 -15.92 4.81 -17.31
CA ASN A 82 -16.17 3.88 -16.21
C ASN A 82 -16.09 4.55 -14.83
N LEU A 83 -15.87 5.86 -14.77
CA LEU A 83 -15.80 6.64 -13.52
C LEU A 83 -17.07 6.45 -12.68
N SER A 84 -18.23 6.33 -13.32
CA SER A 84 -19.50 6.03 -12.66
C SER A 84 -19.55 4.65 -12.01
N GLU A 85 -18.57 3.77 -12.22
CA GLU A 85 -18.40 2.48 -11.53
C GLU A 85 -17.60 2.60 -10.21
N PHE A 86 -16.76 3.62 -10.08
CA PHE A 86 -15.82 3.80 -8.96
C PHE A 86 -16.30 4.86 -7.97
N THR A 87 -17.54 4.72 -7.49
CA THR A 87 -18.18 5.70 -6.58
C THR A 87 -18.34 5.18 -5.16
N ARG A 88 -17.69 4.07 -4.81
CA ARG A 88 -17.84 3.44 -3.49
C ARG A 88 -17.23 4.30 -2.38
N TYR A 89 -16.13 4.99 -2.69
CA TYR A 89 -15.36 5.75 -1.72
C TYR A 89 -15.50 7.26 -2.01
N PRO A 90 -15.73 8.10 -0.97
CA PRO A 90 -15.73 9.55 -1.14
C PRO A 90 -14.33 10.03 -1.54
N THR A 91 -14.25 11.14 -2.28
CA THR A 91 -12.98 11.79 -2.58
C THR A 91 -12.39 12.42 -1.32
N HIS A 92 -11.09 12.26 -1.12
CA HIS A 92 -10.38 12.90 -0.01
C HIS A 92 -9.73 14.19 -0.52
N PRO A 93 -10.20 15.38 -0.09
CA PRO A 93 -9.79 16.66 -0.70
C PRO A 93 -8.29 16.92 -0.58
N VAL A 94 -7.68 16.53 0.55
CA VAL A 94 -6.22 16.69 0.76
C VAL A 94 -5.37 15.66 -0.01
N LEU A 95 -5.74 14.36 0.01
CA LEU A 95 -4.97 13.31 -0.69
C LEU A 95 -5.16 13.34 -2.23
N PHE A 96 -6.31 13.80 -2.68
CA PHE A 96 -6.76 13.83 -4.07
C PHE A 96 -7.52 15.14 -4.35
N PRO A 97 -6.82 16.29 -4.41
CA PRO A 97 -7.45 17.57 -4.69
C PRO A 97 -8.04 17.63 -6.09
N GLU A 98 -9.12 18.38 -6.24
CA GLU A 98 -9.83 18.55 -7.51
C GLU A 98 -8.91 19.14 -8.59
N GLY A 99 -9.10 18.70 -9.83
CA GLY A 99 -8.31 19.17 -10.98
C GLY A 99 -6.85 18.68 -11.03
N LYS A 100 -6.33 17.98 -10.01
CA LYS A 100 -4.99 17.37 -10.07
C LYS A 100 -5.08 15.93 -10.61
N TYR A 101 -4.56 15.74 -11.81
CA TYR A 101 -4.41 14.41 -12.42
C TYR A 101 -3.10 13.76 -11.97
N CYS A 102 -3.20 12.52 -11.52
CA CYS A 102 -2.06 11.72 -11.11
C CYS A 102 -1.14 11.37 -12.30
N ARG A 103 0.06 11.97 -12.36
CA ARG A 103 1.11 11.60 -13.35
C ARG A 103 1.66 10.19 -13.13
N THR A 104 1.64 9.71 -11.88
CA THR A 104 2.04 8.36 -11.46
C THR A 104 1.09 7.27 -11.96
N CYS A 105 -0.09 7.65 -12.46
CA CYS A 105 -1.14 6.72 -12.88
C CYS A 105 -0.87 6.04 -14.23
N LYS A 106 0.43 5.95 -14.59
CA LYS A 106 1.02 4.84 -15.37
C LYS A 106 1.13 3.53 -14.54
N THR A 107 0.28 3.46 -13.51
CA THR A 107 -0.08 2.39 -12.59
C THR A 107 1.05 1.81 -11.71
N PRO A 108 0.90 1.79 -10.37
CA PRO A 108 1.81 1.03 -9.51
C PRO A 108 1.61 -0.47 -9.80
N ASN A 109 2.56 -1.02 -10.54
CA ASN A 109 2.55 -2.41 -10.95
C ASN A 109 3.14 -3.24 -9.81
N CYS A 110 2.48 -4.31 -9.41
CA CYS A 110 3.14 -5.39 -8.71
C CYS A 110 4.00 -6.15 -9.73
N ILE A 111 5.31 -6.05 -9.60
CA ILE A 111 6.27 -6.68 -10.53
C ILE A 111 6.05 -8.19 -10.64
N TRP A 112 5.62 -8.84 -9.55
CA TRP A 112 5.38 -10.29 -9.50
C TRP A 112 4.23 -10.78 -10.37
N PHE A 113 3.20 -9.94 -10.61
CA PHE A 113 2.06 -10.29 -11.45
C PHE A 113 2.07 -9.54 -12.80
N ASN A 114 3.08 -8.69 -13.03
CA ASN A 114 3.15 -7.78 -14.17
C ASN A 114 1.86 -6.96 -14.36
N GLY A 115 1.22 -6.61 -13.25
CA GLY A 115 -0.11 -6.05 -13.20
C GLY A 115 -0.35 -5.30 -11.90
N CYS A 116 -1.42 -4.54 -11.82
CA CYS A 116 -1.71 -3.71 -10.66
C CYS A 116 -2.58 -4.47 -9.67
N VAL A 117 -2.54 -4.07 -8.39
CA VAL A 117 -3.51 -4.53 -7.40
C VAL A 117 -4.38 -3.33 -7.04
N GLY A 118 -5.66 -3.39 -7.37
CA GLY A 118 -6.65 -2.33 -7.21
C GLY A 118 -8.00 -2.89 -6.75
N GLU A 119 -9.05 -2.06 -6.79
CA GLU A 119 -10.35 -2.39 -6.20
C GLU A 119 -10.92 -3.73 -6.70
N LYS A 120 -10.88 -4.01 -8.01
CA LYS A 120 -11.53 -5.21 -8.58
C LYS A 120 -10.80 -6.51 -8.24
N ASN A 121 -9.48 -6.49 -8.06
CA ASN A 121 -8.66 -7.69 -7.85
C ASN A 121 -8.05 -7.83 -6.45
N TYR A 122 -8.22 -6.86 -5.55
CA TYR A 122 -7.65 -6.90 -4.19
C TYR A 122 -8.11 -8.13 -3.39
N LYS A 123 -9.39 -8.52 -3.48
CA LYS A 123 -9.91 -9.73 -2.83
C LYS A 123 -9.21 -11.01 -3.28
N HIS A 124 -8.86 -11.08 -4.55
CA HIS A 124 -8.17 -12.23 -5.14
C HIS A 124 -6.70 -12.26 -4.73
N PHE A 125 -6.10 -11.07 -4.60
CA PHE A 125 -4.75 -10.93 -4.09
C PHE A 125 -4.64 -11.40 -2.63
N LEU A 126 -5.59 -11.00 -1.78
CA LEU A 126 -5.67 -11.50 -0.39
C LEU A 126 -5.87 -13.02 -0.38
N ALA A 127 -6.76 -13.55 -1.22
CA ALA A 127 -6.97 -15.00 -1.33
C ALA A 127 -5.69 -15.73 -1.76
N PHE A 128 -4.90 -15.18 -2.69
CA PHE A 128 -3.61 -15.75 -3.09
C PHE A 128 -2.60 -15.78 -1.94
N LEU A 129 -2.48 -14.70 -1.16
CA LEU A 129 -1.58 -14.66 0.00
C LEU A 129 -2.01 -15.66 1.07
N VAL A 130 -3.31 -15.73 1.36
CA VAL A 130 -3.88 -16.68 2.33
C VAL A 130 -3.72 -18.12 1.84
N ALA A 131 -3.96 -18.40 0.56
CA ALA A 131 -3.78 -19.74 0.00
C ALA A 131 -2.32 -20.19 0.14
N LYS A 132 -1.35 -19.29 -0.07
CA LYS A 132 0.06 -19.61 0.11
C LYS A 132 0.39 -20.01 1.56
N GLU A 133 -0.13 -19.29 2.55
CA GLU A 133 0.19 -19.51 3.96
C GLU A 133 -0.67 -20.55 4.69
N VAL A 134 -1.99 -20.58 4.46
CA VAL A 134 -2.89 -21.56 5.12
C VAL A 134 -2.49 -22.99 4.79
N LEU A 135 -1.74 -23.16 3.71
CA LEU A 135 -1.20 -24.44 3.26
C LEU A 135 0.15 -24.80 3.90
N GLU A 136 0.97 -23.83 4.31
CA GLU A 136 2.17 -24.05 5.14
C GLU A 136 1.85 -24.11 6.65
N ALA A 137 0.82 -23.38 7.10
CA ALA A 137 0.45 -23.23 8.51
C ALA A 137 -0.32 -24.43 9.09
N ARG A 138 -0.55 -25.51 8.34
CA ARG A 138 -1.01 -26.78 8.93
C ARG A 138 0.13 -27.48 9.66
N LYS A 139 0.62 -26.85 10.74
CA LYS A 139 1.44 -27.49 11.74
C LYS A 139 0.86 -27.20 13.13
N GLN A 140 0.57 -28.30 13.85
CA GLN A 140 0.33 -28.38 15.29
C GLN A 140 -1.03 -27.95 15.83
N SER A 141 -2.09 -28.66 15.45
CA SER A 141 -3.15 -29.02 16.40
C SER A 141 -3.07 -30.53 16.62
N GLY A 142 -2.04 -30.93 17.36
CA GLY A 142 -1.80 -32.29 17.80
C GLY A 142 -1.17 -32.16 19.18
N GLU A 143 -1.91 -32.58 20.18
CA GLU A 143 -1.65 -32.37 21.59
C GLU A 143 -0.24 -32.79 22.01
N THR A 144 0.27 -32.07 23.00
CA THR A 144 1.37 -32.38 23.92
C THR A 144 1.77 -33.85 23.99
N LYS A 145 2.61 -34.32 23.06
CA LYS A 145 3.52 -35.44 23.30
C LYS A 145 4.91 -35.12 22.75
N ASP A 146 5.78 -34.96 23.72
CA ASP A 146 7.21 -35.23 23.71
C ASP A 146 8.17 -34.17 23.15
N GLN A 147 8.85 -33.50 24.09
CA GLN A 147 10.04 -32.70 23.84
C GLN A 147 11.19 -33.57 23.28
N PHE A 148 11.20 -34.87 23.60
CA PHE A 148 12.09 -35.88 23.03
C PHE A 148 11.89 -36.05 21.52
N ALA A 149 10.63 -36.16 21.06
CA ALA A 149 10.30 -36.24 19.63
C ALA A 149 10.70 -34.97 18.85
N ARG A 150 10.74 -33.79 19.49
CA ARG A 150 11.20 -32.55 18.85
C ARG A 150 12.72 -32.52 18.65
N VAL A 151 13.48 -33.04 19.61
CA VAL A 151 14.95 -33.17 19.52
C VAL A 151 15.32 -34.22 18.48
N GLU A 152 14.63 -35.36 18.45
CA GLU A 152 14.80 -36.39 17.42
C GLU A 152 14.39 -35.90 16.03
N MET A 153 13.29 -35.16 15.90
CA MET A 153 12.91 -34.53 14.63
C MET A 153 13.96 -33.52 14.16
N ALA A 154 14.51 -32.71 15.06
CA ALA A 154 15.55 -31.74 14.70
C ALA A 154 16.84 -32.44 14.25
N ALA A 155 17.27 -33.49 14.95
CA ALA A 155 18.42 -34.29 14.59
C ALA A 155 18.20 -35.07 13.27
N ALA A 156 17.01 -35.63 13.06
CA ALA A 156 16.63 -36.30 11.82
C ALA A 156 16.57 -35.32 10.63
N LEU A 157 16.02 -34.12 10.84
CA LEU A 157 16.04 -33.05 9.83
C LEU A 157 17.48 -32.62 9.51
N GLN A 158 18.32 -32.40 10.53
CA GLN A 158 19.72 -32.05 10.33
C GLN A 158 20.48 -33.14 9.56
N HIS A 159 20.21 -34.41 9.85
CA HIS A 159 20.80 -35.55 9.17
C HIS A 159 20.30 -35.70 7.72
N ILE A 160 19.01 -35.46 7.46
CA ILE A 160 18.45 -35.47 6.11
C ILE A 160 19.00 -34.30 5.28
N VAL A 161 19.10 -33.11 5.88
CA VAL A 161 19.63 -31.89 5.24
C VAL A 161 21.12 -32.02 4.95
N SER A 162 21.90 -32.63 5.85
CA SER A 162 23.34 -32.85 5.62
C SER A 162 23.59 -33.91 4.54
N ARG A 163 22.70 -34.91 4.42
CA ARG A 163 22.77 -35.94 3.39
C ARG A 163 22.29 -35.48 2.02
N ASN A 164 21.20 -34.70 1.99
CA ASN A 164 20.56 -34.20 0.77
C ASN A 164 20.61 -32.66 0.76
N GLN A 165 21.73 -32.11 0.27
CA GLN A 165 21.96 -30.66 0.20
C GLN A 165 20.87 -29.93 -0.61
N SER A 166 20.34 -30.57 -1.66
CA SER A 166 19.25 -30.04 -2.49
C SER A 166 17.97 -29.80 -1.68
N LEU A 167 17.58 -30.75 -0.83
CA LEU A 167 16.40 -30.65 0.02
C LEU A 167 16.58 -29.59 1.11
N GLY A 168 17.78 -29.51 1.69
CA GLY A 168 18.15 -28.45 2.63
C GLY A 168 18.04 -27.05 2.03
N PHE A 169 18.52 -26.87 0.81
CA PHE A 169 18.39 -25.62 0.07
C PHE A 169 16.93 -25.24 -0.20
N VAL A 170 16.11 -26.17 -0.70
CA VAL A 170 14.69 -25.93 -0.97
C VAL A 170 13.95 -25.56 0.32
N ALA A 171 14.23 -26.25 1.43
CA ALA A 171 13.64 -25.94 2.73
C ALA A 171 14.03 -24.53 3.22
N ALA A 172 15.30 -24.14 3.09
CA ALA A 172 15.79 -22.83 3.48
C ALA A 172 15.17 -21.69 2.65
N VAL A 173 15.09 -21.87 1.32
CA VAL A 173 14.45 -20.90 0.41
C VAL A 173 12.96 -20.77 0.70
N SER A 174 12.27 -21.89 0.94
CA SER A 174 10.84 -21.89 1.26
C SER A 174 10.59 -21.16 2.58
N LEU A 175 11.39 -21.41 3.62
CA LEU A 175 11.31 -20.69 4.89
C LEU A 175 11.53 -19.18 4.72
N MET A 176 12.57 -18.79 3.97
CA MET A 176 12.85 -17.38 3.69
C MET A 176 11.67 -16.70 2.98
N ILE A 177 11.11 -17.35 1.95
CA ILE A 177 9.97 -16.83 1.20
C ILE A 177 8.73 -16.75 2.09
N GLY A 178 8.47 -17.75 2.94
CA GLY A 178 7.38 -17.76 3.91
C GLY A 178 7.47 -16.58 4.88
N LEU A 179 8.65 -16.30 5.44
CA LEU A 179 8.86 -15.12 6.31
C LEU A 179 8.55 -13.79 5.60
N VAL A 180 8.98 -13.64 4.35
CA VAL A 180 8.70 -12.44 3.54
C VAL A 180 7.20 -12.29 3.27
N VAL A 181 6.51 -13.39 2.95
CA VAL A 181 5.06 -13.41 2.71
C VAL A 181 4.30 -13.08 3.99
N TRP A 182 4.73 -13.61 5.14
CA TRP A 182 4.15 -13.30 6.44
C TRP A 182 4.22 -11.82 6.78
N LEU A 183 5.38 -11.20 6.58
CA LEU A 183 5.53 -9.74 6.72
C LEU A 183 4.53 -9.01 5.82
N PHE A 184 4.41 -9.45 4.58
CA PHE A 184 3.49 -8.85 3.63
C PHE A 184 2.02 -9.01 4.04
N ILE A 185 1.63 -10.17 4.57
CA ILE A 185 0.28 -10.42 5.10
C ILE A 185 0.00 -9.53 6.31
N LEU A 186 0.93 -9.40 7.25
CA LEU A 186 0.78 -8.51 8.40
C LEU A 186 0.61 -7.05 7.95
N MET A 187 1.36 -6.63 6.93
CA MET A 187 1.17 -5.30 6.32
C MET A 187 -0.23 -5.14 5.71
N GLN A 188 -0.76 -6.15 5.01
CA GLN A 188 -2.13 -6.11 4.49
C GLN A 188 -3.18 -6.12 5.61
N LEU A 189 -2.99 -6.90 6.66
CA LEU A 189 -3.89 -6.93 7.82
C LEU A 189 -3.95 -5.58 8.52
N ARG A 190 -2.80 -4.90 8.69
CA ARG A 190 -2.76 -3.52 9.21
C ARG A 190 -3.52 -2.55 8.31
N ARG A 191 -3.38 -2.67 6.99
CA ARG A 191 -4.10 -1.84 6.01
C ARG A 191 -5.60 -2.07 6.04
N ILE A 192 -6.04 -3.32 6.15
CA ILE A 192 -7.45 -3.67 6.34
C ILE A 192 -7.94 -3.10 7.67
N ALA A 193 -7.16 -3.21 8.76
CA ALA A 193 -7.55 -2.65 10.05
C ALA A 193 -7.80 -1.15 9.99
N LEU A 194 -6.99 -0.40 9.24
CA LEU A 194 -7.12 1.04 9.06
C LEU A 194 -8.06 1.45 7.91
N ASN A 195 -8.54 0.50 7.11
CA ASN A 195 -9.20 0.72 5.83
C ASN A 195 -8.46 1.74 4.93
N THR A 196 -7.18 1.47 4.65
CA THR A 196 -6.33 2.35 3.82
C THR A 196 -5.57 1.55 2.75
N THR A 197 -5.37 2.17 1.59
CA THR A 197 -4.57 1.58 0.51
C THR A 197 -3.08 1.88 0.67
N ALA A 198 -2.23 1.12 -0.05
CA ALA A 198 -0.79 1.37 -0.10
C ALA A 198 -0.45 2.79 -0.57
N ASN A 199 -1.15 3.23 -1.61
CA ASN A 199 -0.93 4.55 -2.21
C ASN A 199 -1.33 5.66 -1.25
N GLU A 200 -2.43 5.48 -0.51
CA GLU A 200 -2.86 6.45 0.50
C GLU A 200 -1.92 6.49 1.69
N SER A 201 -1.36 5.37 2.14
CA SER A 201 -0.37 5.39 3.22
C SER A 201 0.87 6.20 2.85
N PHE A 202 1.43 5.97 1.64
CA PHE A 202 2.59 6.74 1.20
C PHE A 202 2.29 8.22 1.03
N LYS A 203 1.15 8.55 0.41
CA LYS A 203 0.72 9.95 0.28
C LYS A 203 0.50 10.63 1.62
N ARG A 204 -0.08 9.93 2.59
CA ARG A 204 -0.29 10.48 3.93
C ARG A 204 1.02 10.74 4.64
N ASP A 205 2.02 9.87 4.49
CA ASP A 205 3.34 10.08 5.08
C ASP A 205 4.00 11.34 4.48
N ASP A 206 3.99 11.49 3.15
CA ASP A 206 4.53 12.68 2.46
C ASP A 206 3.81 13.98 2.86
N LEU A 207 2.47 13.94 2.93
CA LEU A 207 1.64 15.09 3.31
C LEU A 207 1.76 15.41 4.80
N TYR A 208 1.97 14.40 5.65
CA TYR A 208 2.20 14.58 7.07
C TYR A 208 3.53 15.28 7.31
N GLU A 209 4.60 14.86 6.64
CA GLU A 209 5.91 15.52 6.70
C GLU A 209 5.82 16.97 6.22
N ALA A 210 5.13 17.21 5.09
CA ALA A 210 4.87 18.56 4.60
C ALA A 210 4.07 19.42 5.59
N ALA A 211 2.99 18.87 6.17
CA ALA A 211 2.15 19.57 7.13
C ALA A 211 2.85 19.82 8.48
N GLU A 212 3.79 18.96 8.89
CA GLU A 212 4.60 19.14 10.10
C GLU A 212 5.66 20.25 9.89
N LEU A 213 6.27 20.31 8.71
CA LEU A 213 7.19 21.39 8.31
C LEU A 213 6.47 22.74 8.17
N ASP A 214 5.29 22.75 7.53
CA ASP A 214 4.45 23.94 7.38
C ASP A 214 3.77 24.34 8.70
N GLY A 215 3.62 23.38 9.61
CA GLY A 215 2.91 23.50 10.88
C GLY A 215 3.42 24.60 11.80
N GLU A 216 4.66 25.09 11.62
CA GLU A 216 5.20 26.12 12.50
C GLU A 216 6.16 27.16 11.91
N THR A 217 6.56 27.12 10.62
CA THR A 217 7.67 27.97 10.18
C THR A 217 7.43 28.81 8.92
N THR A 218 7.74 30.10 9.08
CA THR A 218 7.82 31.19 8.08
C THR A 218 6.52 31.95 7.80
N GLY A 219 5.50 31.37 7.16
CA GLY A 219 4.35 32.15 6.67
C GLY A 219 3.52 32.86 7.77
N ARG A 220 2.99 32.10 8.73
CA ARG A 220 2.16 32.64 9.84
C ARG A 220 2.95 33.47 10.85
N LYS A 221 4.21 33.10 11.14
CA LYS A 221 5.10 33.88 12.03
C LYS A 221 5.48 35.21 11.37
N MET A 222 5.79 35.22 10.08
CA MET A 222 6.10 36.45 9.36
C MET A 222 4.86 37.33 9.22
N PHE A 223 3.69 36.76 8.93
CA PHE A 223 2.42 37.49 8.91
C PHE A 223 2.06 38.08 10.28
N SER A 224 2.19 37.32 11.38
CA SER A 224 1.87 37.82 12.72
C SER A 224 2.83 38.93 13.17
N VAL A 225 4.13 38.80 12.87
CA VAL A 225 5.15 39.83 13.12
C VAL A 225 4.87 41.08 12.30
N LEU A 226 4.63 40.94 10.99
CA LEU A 226 4.30 42.06 10.11
C LEU A 226 3.01 42.75 10.53
N MET A 227 1.99 42.00 10.94
CA MET A 227 0.72 42.56 11.39
C MET A 227 0.87 43.27 12.74
N GLN A 228 1.73 42.79 13.64
CA GLN A 228 2.09 43.50 14.86
C GLN A 228 2.83 44.81 14.57
N GLN A 229 3.77 44.80 13.61
CA GLN A 229 4.49 45.99 13.17
C GLN A 229 3.56 47.01 12.52
N LEU A 230 2.61 46.58 11.69
CA LEU A 230 1.57 47.43 11.12
C LEU A 230 0.70 48.05 12.21
N ARG A 231 0.18 47.25 13.16
CA ARG A 231 -0.60 47.79 14.28
C ARG A 231 0.18 48.84 15.06
N ARG A 232 1.48 48.64 15.26
CA ARG A 232 2.37 49.63 15.90
C ARG A 232 2.54 50.89 15.05
N LYS A 233 2.74 50.77 13.73
CA LYS A 233 2.84 51.92 12.81
C LYS A 233 1.53 52.70 12.72
N VAL A 234 0.39 52.03 12.57
CA VAL A 234 -0.94 52.66 12.57
C VAL A 234 -1.19 53.35 13.91
N ARG A 235 -0.82 52.72 15.03
CA ARG A 235 -0.97 53.34 16.36
C ARG A 235 -0.07 54.56 16.56
N LYS A 236 1.12 54.59 15.95
CA LYS A 236 2.03 55.75 15.96
C LYS A 236 1.65 56.83 14.92
N GLY A 237 1.06 56.46 13.80
CA GLY A 237 0.68 57.35 12.70
C GLY A 237 -0.74 57.94 12.79
N ASN A 238 -1.63 57.33 13.57
CA ASN A 238 -3.02 57.82 13.76
C ASN A 238 -3.16 58.96 14.78
N ALA A 239 -2.07 59.58 15.22
CA ALA A 239 -2.19 60.76 16.07
C ALA A 239 -2.83 61.95 15.32
N ASN A 240 -2.84 62.00 13.97
CA ASN A 240 -3.48 63.07 13.18
C ASN A 240 -3.70 62.70 11.69
N SER A 241 -4.58 61.75 11.33
CA SER A 241 -5.01 61.69 9.91
C SER A 241 -6.46 61.24 9.69
N SER A 242 -7.24 62.14 9.09
CA SER A 242 -8.62 61.98 8.62
C SER A 242 -8.67 61.36 7.22
N MET A 243 -7.92 60.27 6.99
CA MET A 243 -7.89 59.64 5.67
C MET A 243 -9.12 58.72 5.44
N PRO A 244 -9.81 58.83 4.28
CA PRO A 244 -10.92 57.95 3.92
C PRO A 244 -10.51 56.46 3.91
N ARG A 245 -11.44 55.58 4.31
CA ARG A 245 -11.20 54.13 4.42
C ARG A 245 -10.64 53.48 3.14
N SER A 246 -11.08 53.95 1.97
CA SER A 246 -10.64 53.44 0.66
C SER A 246 -9.18 53.82 0.35
N ALA A 247 -8.78 55.06 0.64
CA ALA A 247 -7.41 55.52 0.50
C ALA A 247 -6.47 54.76 1.43
N ARG A 248 -6.91 54.48 2.67
CA ARG A 248 -6.14 53.71 3.65
C ARG A 248 -5.86 52.28 3.22
N LYS A 249 -6.81 51.62 2.53
CA LYS A 249 -6.61 50.28 1.96
C LYS A 249 -5.58 50.31 0.83
N LYS A 250 -5.70 51.28 -0.07
CA LYS A 250 -4.78 51.46 -1.21
C LYS A 250 -3.35 51.77 -0.77
N ASP A 251 -3.19 52.56 0.28
CA ASP A 251 -1.89 52.93 0.86
C ASP A 251 -1.27 51.78 1.67
N LEU A 252 -2.12 50.95 2.30
CA LEU A 252 -1.68 49.70 2.89
C LEU A 252 -1.18 48.76 1.80
N ASP A 253 -1.94 48.50 0.74
CA ASP A 253 -1.52 47.61 -0.35
C ASP A 253 -0.25 48.10 -1.07
N SER A 254 -0.06 49.43 -1.21
CA SER A 254 1.14 50.02 -1.83
C SER A 254 2.38 49.93 -0.93
N SER A 255 2.23 50.08 0.39
CA SER A 255 3.33 49.98 1.36
C SER A 255 4.01 48.60 1.43
N TRP A 256 3.37 47.59 0.84
CA TRP A 256 3.88 46.22 0.72
C TRP A 256 4.52 45.93 -0.65
N GLY A 257 4.68 46.96 -1.49
CA GLY A 257 5.32 46.86 -2.79
C GLY A 257 4.58 45.99 -3.81
N GLY A 258 3.29 45.69 -3.58
CA GLY A 258 2.51 44.78 -4.42
C GLY A 258 2.98 43.31 -4.36
N LEU A 259 3.89 42.96 -3.44
CA LEU A 259 4.48 41.62 -3.35
C LEU A 259 3.53 40.59 -2.71
N PHE A 260 2.51 41.05 -1.98
CA PHE A 260 1.54 40.20 -1.30
C PHE A 260 0.15 40.84 -1.36
N SER A 261 -0.67 40.44 -2.32
CA SER A 261 -2.12 40.65 -2.19
C SER A 261 -2.61 39.83 -0.99
N ALA A 262 -3.59 40.32 -0.22
CA ALA A 262 -4.26 39.51 0.79
C ALA A 262 -4.78 38.18 0.19
N ASP A 263 -5.16 38.21 -1.08
CA ASP A 263 -5.57 37.04 -1.85
C ASP A 263 -4.40 36.11 -2.19
N LEU A 264 -3.14 36.56 -2.21
CA LEU A 264 -1.96 35.72 -2.41
C LEU A 264 -1.52 35.05 -1.10
N ILE A 265 -1.79 35.69 0.05
CA ILE A 265 -1.60 35.11 1.39
C ILE A 265 -2.77 34.15 1.74
N LEU A 266 -3.95 34.38 1.17
CA LEU A 266 -5.13 33.51 1.31
C LEU A 266 -5.24 32.44 0.21
N ASN A 267 -4.57 32.61 -0.95
CA ASN A 267 -4.40 31.60 -2.01
C ASN A 267 -3.02 30.93 -2.01
N THR A 268 -2.26 30.96 -0.91
CA THR A 268 -1.32 29.85 -0.72
C THR A 268 -2.18 28.61 -0.60
N GLU A 269 -2.06 27.69 -1.56
CA GLU A 269 -2.66 26.35 -1.61
C GLU A 269 -3.22 25.93 -0.25
N GLU A 270 -4.55 25.73 -0.14
CA GLU A 270 -5.28 25.43 1.10
C GLU A 270 -4.36 24.83 2.18
N SER A 271 -3.89 25.64 3.14
CA SER A 271 -2.96 25.16 4.14
C SER A 271 -3.67 24.08 4.97
N PHE A 272 -3.35 22.82 4.73
CA PHE A 272 -3.98 21.67 5.40
C PHE A 272 -3.25 21.37 6.71
N SER A 273 -4.02 21.04 7.75
CA SER A 273 -3.47 20.68 9.05
C SER A 273 -3.10 19.20 9.12
N VAL A 274 -2.26 18.85 10.09
CA VAL A 274 -1.95 17.43 10.41
C VAL A 274 -3.22 16.62 10.70
N SER A 275 -4.25 17.23 11.29
CA SER A 275 -5.55 16.59 11.50
C SER A 275 -6.28 16.28 10.20
N ASP A 276 -6.18 17.16 9.19
CA ASP A 276 -6.84 16.96 7.89
C ASP A 276 -6.18 15.83 7.10
N VAL A 277 -4.87 15.64 7.26
CA VAL A 277 -4.13 14.50 6.67
C VAL A 277 -4.48 13.17 7.36
N LYS A 278 -4.64 13.20 8.69
CA LYS A 278 -4.96 12.01 9.50
C LYS A 278 -6.42 11.58 9.40
N TYR A 279 -7.31 12.48 8.97
CA TYR A 279 -8.71 12.15 8.80
C TYR A 279 -8.89 10.99 7.82
N ASN A 280 -9.64 9.96 8.24
CA ASN A 280 -9.93 8.80 7.40
C ASN A 280 -11.44 8.64 7.20
N PRO A 281 -12.00 9.08 6.07
CA PRO A 281 -13.43 8.95 5.81
C PRO A 281 -13.87 7.50 5.54
N TYR A 282 -12.92 6.59 5.36
CA TYR A 282 -13.19 5.19 4.99
C TYR A 282 -13.26 4.24 6.18
N ASP A 283 -12.81 4.64 7.37
CA ASP A 283 -12.78 3.73 8.52
C ASP A 283 -14.19 3.46 9.05
N LEU A 284 -14.59 2.18 9.08
CA LEU A 284 -15.92 1.75 9.55
C LEU A 284 -15.92 1.39 11.05
N GLY A 285 -14.89 1.80 11.79
CA GLY A 285 -14.81 1.68 13.25
C GLY A 285 -14.61 0.26 13.76
N GLY A 286 -14.11 -0.66 12.91
CA GLY A 286 -13.82 -2.03 13.34
C GLY A 286 -13.24 -2.92 12.25
N PHE A 287 -12.28 -3.76 12.63
CA PHE A 287 -11.56 -4.66 11.72
C PHE A 287 -12.48 -5.50 10.83
N TRP A 288 -13.50 -6.13 11.42
CA TRP A 288 -14.41 -7.01 10.67
C TRP A 288 -15.29 -6.25 9.66
N ASN A 289 -15.61 -4.98 9.93
CA ASN A 289 -16.34 -4.15 8.98
C ASN A 289 -15.43 -3.77 7.82
N ASN A 290 -14.20 -3.36 8.12
CA ASN A 290 -13.19 -3.01 7.12
C ASN A 290 -12.80 -4.24 6.27
N LEU A 291 -12.73 -5.43 6.87
CA LEU A 291 -12.49 -6.68 6.13
C LEU A 291 -13.63 -7.01 5.16
N LYS A 292 -14.89 -6.82 5.57
CA LYS A 292 -16.06 -7.02 4.69
C LYS A 292 -16.07 -6.03 3.53
N ASP A 293 -15.62 -4.80 3.76
CA ASP A 293 -15.47 -3.78 2.73
C ASP A 293 -14.34 -4.13 1.74
N ALA A 294 -13.16 -4.51 2.26
CA ALA A 294 -12.02 -4.97 1.47
C ALA A 294 -12.35 -6.19 0.59
N LEU A 295 -13.16 -7.12 1.11
CA LEU A 295 -13.64 -8.29 0.37
C LEU A 295 -14.88 -8.01 -0.49
N GLN A 296 -15.43 -6.79 -0.41
CA GLN A 296 -16.60 -6.34 -1.16
C GLN A 296 -17.84 -7.22 -0.96
N VAL A 297 -18.04 -7.72 0.26
CA VAL A 297 -19.12 -8.66 0.59
C VAL A 297 -20.49 -7.98 0.55
N LYS A 298 -20.56 -6.67 0.83
CA LYS A 298 -21.82 -5.91 0.75
C LYS A 298 -22.01 -5.27 -0.63
N PRO A 299 -23.23 -5.35 -1.19
CA PRO A 299 -23.54 -4.71 -2.46
C PRO A 299 -23.41 -3.19 -2.37
N ARG A 300 -23.03 -2.60 -3.50
CA ARG A 300 -22.78 -1.18 -3.71
C ARG A 300 -23.95 -0.33 -3.20
N LYS A 301 -23.75 0.44 -2.12
CA LYS A 301 -24.66 1.56 -1.82
C LYS A 301 -24.51 2.57 -2.96
N GLN A 302 -25.56 2.74 -3.76
CA GLN A 302 -25.60 3.86 -4.71
C GLN A 302 -25.66 5.13 -3.88
N LEU A 303 -24.69 6.04 -4.10
CA LEU A 303 -24.75 7.39 -3.56
C LEU A 303 -26.12 7.98 -3.89
N THR A 304 -26.79 8.54 -2.89
CA THR A 304 -28.09 9.21 -3.10
C THR A 304 -27.90 10.40 -4.03
N LYS A 305 -28.97 10.86 -4.70
CA LYS A 305 -28.89 11.98 -5.66
C LYS A 305 -28.29 13.26 -5.06
N ASP A 306 -28.36 13.42 -3.74
CA ASP A 306 -27.84 14.58 -3.02
C ASP A 306 -26.31 14.51 -2.83
N GLU A 307 -25.74 13.33 -2.65
CA GLU A 307 -24.29 13.11 -2.57
C GLU A 307 -23.61 13.25 -3.95
N LYS A 308 -24.34 12.96 -5.04
CA LYS A 308 -23.86 13.18 -6.42
C LYS A 308 -23.80 14.65 -6.84
N LYS A 309 -24.48 15.55 -6.13
CA LYS A 309 -24.46 16.99 -6.41
C LYS A 309 -23.30 17.72 -5.71
N GLN A 310 -22.61 17.04 -4.80
CA GLN A 310 -21.48 17.56 -4.02
C GLN A 310 -20.12 17.00 -4.48
N GLN A 311 -20.09 16.24 -5.58
CA GLN A 311 -18.90 15.78 -6.30
C GLN A 311 -18.87 16.44 -7.69
#